data_AF-A0A4Y9Y8Q5-F1
#
_entry.id   AF-A0A4Y9Y8Q5-F1
#
_cell.length_a   1.000
_cell.length_b   1.000
_cell.length_c   1.000
_cell.angle_alpha   90.00
_cell.angle_beta   90.00
_cell.angle_gamma   90.00
#
_symmetry.space_group_name_H-M   'P 1'
#
loop_
_entity.id
_entity.type
_entity.pdbx_description
1 polymer ?
#
loop_
_entity_poly.entity_id
_entity_poly.type
_entity_poly.pdbx_seq_one_letter_code
_entity_poly.pdbx_strand_id
1 'polypeptide(L)'
;MTEDTNSAHTIVKCISSLGGPVYAAEEVAWASSVPQGKALLEWLASQVRHHAIATHIEGGGDDVVEYRASLDPIALHERELRELFSATTSEQSTRVRSNNAAGYISPSILSTRSSLMEKESELLEDETRLLKHRLKSSKVAAKDLTQAIKALQIEVETVGKEIQQQDARLNELCINADTVVSRSARTAERLLEMTKEDGTADGRAEQSRTSQVRDSLVDISSLHGSVASAAASRLAAVDEAAASLPTPAEVKQEVARLQASLENSRGRQNHVNAYPDSRSMSTDAYCAELDRISHLLESVSDTENKQRLLNDLVVGERSELKVDDDCVDIVEEVARAWSLDQAAILEAREKIVDEAIKRFTEDLLPPLGVLHRTLAARSEYNLEAEALVSVLIEELEEVADDVVAVKQHMARVSASAEADGDAREKHAHALLEEELTELLKRTQGSRPPDARPLVLLEREDVTMELKAVRERAQAADEGQTRWTSTLAPKLAELSSTHADLLAIVYENAPVNTSPPFGLPTDARAVVASIKETAVRLDAMLQRLQKDSQLGDRDKRKLTAFVEKWAR
;
A
#
# COMPACT_ATOMS: atom_id res chain seq x y z
N MET A 1 -21.92 -43.97 -71.17
CA MET A 1 -22.08 -43.08 -69.99
C MET A 1 -22.21 -43.93 -68.72
N THR A 2 -21.25 -44.80 -68.40
CA THR A 2 -21.47 -45.85 -67.38
C THR A 2 -20.25 -46.21 -66.50
N GLU A 3 -19.08 -45.58 -66.67
CA GLU A 3 -17.90 -45.88 -65.82
C GLU A 3 -17.47 -44.70 -64.93
N ASP A 4 -17.58 -43.47 -65.43
CA ASP A 4 -17.09 -42.28 -64.72
C ASP A 4 -17.93 -41.93 -63.48
N THR A 5 -19.23 -42.25 -63.49
CA THR A 5 -20.12 -42.12 -62.33
C THR A 5 -19.88 -43.21 -61.28
N ASN A 6 -19.23 -44.32 -61.65
CA ASN A 6 -19.02 -45.47 -60.77
C ASN A 6 -17.85 -45.23 -59.80
N SER A 7 -16.78 -44.57 -60.25
CA SER A 7 -15.64 -44.21 -59.39
C SER A 7 -15.98 -43.13 -58.36
N ALA A 8 -16.75 -42.10 -58.77
CA ALA A 8 -17.26 -41.08 -57.87
C ALA A 8 -18.22 -41.67 -56.81
N HIS A 9 -19.11 -42.59 -57.23
CA HIS A 9 -20.04 -43.25 -56.31
C HIS A 9 -19.33 -44.19 -55.31
N THR A 10 -18.24 -44.85 -55.73
CA THR A 10 -17.42 -45.72 -54.87
C THR A 10 -16.70 -44.91 -53.78
N ILE A 11 -16.25 -43.70 -54.11
CA ILE A 11 -15.52 -42.83 -53.17
C ILE A 11 -16.47 -42.10 -52.22
N VAL A 12 -17.62 -41.64 -52.69
CA VAL A 12 -18.63 -41.03 -51.80
C VAL A 12 -19.11 -42.03 -50.74
N LYS A 13 -19.30 -43.29 -51.14
CA LYS A 13 -19.61 -44.40 -50.22
C LYS A 13 -18.46 -44.74 -49.27
N CYS A 14 -17.21 -44.42 -49.63
CA CYS A 14 -15.99 -44.61 -48.84
C CYS A 14 -15.83 -43.52 -47.76
N ILE A 15 -16.24 -42.28 -48.07
CA ILE A 15 -16.17 -41.14 -47.14
C ILE A 15 -17.28 -41.22 -46.08
N SER A 16 -18.49 -41.63 -46.46
CA SER A 16 -19.60 -41.83 -45.52
C SER A 16 -19.30 -42.94 -44.51
N SER A 17 -18.63 -44.01 -44.95
CA SER A 17 -18.30 -45.19 -44.15
C SER A 17 -17.11 -45.04 -43.20
N LEU A 18 -16.45 -43.88 -43.22
CA LEU A 18 -15.39 -43.51 -42.27
C LEU A 18 -15.88 -42.55 -41.18
N GLY A 19 -17.21 -42.39 -41.04
CA GLY A 19 -17.82 -41.44 -40.13
C GLY A 19 -17.79 -39.99 -40.63
N GLY A 20 -17.54 -39.77 -41.93
CA GLY A 20 -17.58 -38.46 -42.59
C GLY A 20 -18.99 -38.00 -42.96
N PRO A 21 -19.18 -36.72 -43.32
CA PRO A 21 -20.48 -36.18 -43.72
C PRO A 21 -21.02 -36.86 -45.00
N VAL A 22 -22.33 -37.07 -45.05
CA VAL A 22 -23.01 -37.77 -46.15
C VAL A 22 -23.14 -36.83 -47.36
N TYR A 23 -22.30 -37.02 -48.37
CA TYR A 23 -22.34 -36.30 -49.65
C TYR A 23 -23.17 -37.06 -50.70
N ALA A 24 -23.81 -36.35 -51.63
CA ALA A 24 -24.45 -36.98 -52.78
C ALA A 24 -23.43 -37.23 -53.90
N ALA A 25 -23.56 -38.33 -54.65
CA ALA A 25 -22.62 -38.67 -55.74
C ALA A 25 -22.51 -37.57 -56.82
N GLU A 26 -23.56 -36.77 -56.98
CA GLU A 26 -23.65 -35.63 -57.89
C GLU A 26 -22.74 -34.46 -57.45
N GLU A 27 -22.45 -34.34 -56.15
CA GLU A 27 -21.60 -33.30 -55.56
C GLU A 27 -20.10 -33.56 -55.77
N VAL A 28 -19.71 -34.80 -56.10
CA VAL A 28 -18.33 -35.18 -56.45
C VAL A 28 -18.19 -35.43 -57.96
N ALA A 29 -19.31 -35.55 -58.68
CA ALA A 29 -19.32 -35.78 -60.12
C ALA A 29 -18.76 -34.60 -60.94
N TRP A 30 -18.72 -33.38 -60.41
CA TRP A 30 -18.05 -32.27 -61.11
C TRP A 30 -16.54 -32.55 -61.27
N ALA A 31 -15.90 -33.27 -60.34
CA ALA A 31 -14.47 -33.58 -60.42
C ALA A 31 -14.13 -34.62 -61.50
N SER A 32 -15.10 -35.44 -61.94
CA SER A 32 -14.90 -36.36 -63.08
C SER A 32 -15.00 -35.66 -64.44
N SER A 33 -15.52 -34.43 -64.47
CA SER A 33 -15.51 -33.58 -65.68
C SER A 33 -14.14 -32.93 -65.96
N VAL A 34 -13.21 -32.97 -64.98
CA VAL A 34 -11.85 -32.44 -65.10
C VAL A 34 -10.86 -33.61 -65.24
N PRO A 35 -9.96 -33.63 -66.24
CA PRO A 35 -9.08 -34.78 -66.50
C PRO A 35 -8.18 -35.18 -65.33
N GLN A 36 -7.60 -34.22 -64.59
CA GLN A 36 -6.80 -34.53 -63.40
C GLN A 36 -7.67 -35.05 -62.24
N GLY A 37 -8.89 -34.52 -62.10
CA GLY A 37 -9.85 -34.99 -61.11
C GLY A 37 -10.32 -36.43 -61.40
N LYS A 38 -10.56 -36.75 -62.68
CA LYS A 38 -10.88 -38.12 -63.12
C LYS A 38 -9.76 -39.10 -62.80
N ALA A 39 -8.50 -38.77 -63.10
CA ALA A 39 -7.35 -39.64 -62.82
C ALA A 39 -7.16 -39.89 -61.31
N LEU A 40 -7.40 -38.87 -60.48
CA LEU A 40 -7.34 -38.99 -59.03
C LEU A 40 -8.45 -39.89 -58.48
N LEU A 41 -9.69 -39.69 -58.95
CA LEU A 41 -10.84 -40.52 -58.57
C LEU A 41 -10.65 -41.98 -59.03
N GLU A 42 -10.02 -42.21 -60.17
CA GLU A 42 -9.76 -43.54 -60.69
C GLU A 42 -8.62 -44.26 -59.95
N TRP A 43 -7.57 -43.53 -59.55
CA TRP A 43 -6.50 -44.05 -58.70
C TRP A 43 -7.01 -44.40 -57.30
N LEU A 44 -7.82 -43.53 -56.68
CA LEU A 44 -8.43 -43.80 -55.38
C LEU A 44 -9.40 -44.99 -55.44
N ALA A 45 -10.19 -45.10 -56.51
CA ALA A 45 -11.08 -46.24 -56.71
C ALA A 45 -10.32 -47.55 -57.01
N SER A 46 -9.17 -47.51 -57.69
CA SER A 46 -8.38 -48.71 -57.99
C SER A 46 -7.73 -49.31 -56.75
N GLN A 47 -7.34 -48.47 -55.79
CA GLN A 47 -6.96 -48.94 -54.47
C GLN A 47 -8.10 -49.79 -53.90
N VAL A 48 -9.34 -49.28 -53.92
CA VAL A 48 -10.55 -49.96 -53.38
C VAL A 48 -10.86 -51.28 -54.09
N ARG A 49 -10.68 -51.35 -55.41
CA ARG A 49 -10.99 -52.54 -56.21
C ARG A 49 -9.98 -53.69 -56.05
N HIS A 50 -8.71 -53.42 -55.74
CA HIS A 50 -7.69 -54.47 -55.62
C HIS A 50 -7.77 -55.32 -54.33
N HIS A 51 -8.54 -54.89 -53.34
CA HIS A 51 -8.78 -55.65 -52.10
C HIS A 51 -10.14 -56.37 -52.05
N ALA A 52 -10.90 -56.35 -53.15
CA ALA A 52 -12.26 -56.89 -53.23
C ALA A 52 -12.37 -58.26 -53.96
N ILE A 53 -11.31 -59.09 -53.97
CA ILE A 53 -11.34 -60.43 -54.62
C ILE A 53 -11.80 -61.56 -53.66
N ALA A 54 -12.09 -61.31 -52.39
CA ALA A 54 -12.86 -62.25 -51.58
C ALA A 54 -14.35 -61.86 -51.63
N THR A 55 -15.06 -62.54 -52.53
CA THR A 55 -16.41 -62.20 -52.99
C THR A 55 -17.54 -62.55 -52.03
N HIS A 56 -18.57 -61.71 -52.12
CA HIS A 56 -20.00 -61.94 -51.89
C HIS A 56 -20.47 -62.14 -50.43
N ILE A 57 -21.19 -61.15 -49.91
CA ILE A 57 -22.66 -61.20 -49.73
C ILE A 57 -23.17 -59.78 -49.41
N GLU A 58 -24.38 -59.54 -49.87
CA GLU A 58 -25.17 -58.31 -49.85
C GLU A 58 -25.51 -57.86 -48.42
N GLY A 59 -25.19 -56.60 -48.09
CA GLY A 59 -25.70 -55.93 -46.89
C GLY A 59 -24.65 -55.04 -46.23
N GLY A 60 -24.92 -53.73 -46.13
CA GLY A 60 -24.23 -52.80 -45.21
C GLY A 60 -22.83 -52.37 -45.64
N GLY A 61 -22.75 -51.35 -46.50
CA GLY A 61 -21.48 -50.84 -47.03
C GLY A 61 -20.74 -49.81 -46.16
N ASP A 62 -21.21 -49.53 -44.94
CA ASP A 62 -20.45 -48.73 -43.96
C ASP A 62 -19.34 -49.55 -43.28
N ASP A 63 -19.45 -50.88 -43.28
CA ASP A 63 -18.49 -51.80 -42.66
C ASP A 63 -17.18 -52.01 -43.43
N VAL A 64 -17.00 -51.45 -44.65
CA VAL A 64 -15.87 -51.83 -45.56
C VAL A 64 -14.81 -50.73 -45.71
N VAL A 65 -15.02 -49.51 -45.19
CA VAL A 65 -13.99 -48.46 -45.19
C VAL A 65 -13.61 -47.98 -43.79
N GLU A 66 -14.51 -48.03 -42.80
CA GLU A 66 -14.08 -48.21 -41.39
C GLU A 66 -13.14 -49.44 -41.27
N TYR A 67 -13.34 -50.43 -42.14
CA TYR A 67 -12.44 -51.56 -42.40
C TYR A 67 -11.08 -51.18 -42.98
N ARG A 68 -11.02 -50.21 -43.88
CA ARG A 68 -9.84 -49.94 -44.72
C ARG A 68 -8.84 -49.04 -44.03
N ALA A 69 -9.32 -48.11 -43.20
CA ALA A 69 -8.49 -47.24 -42.36
C ALA A 69 -8.06 -47.92 -41.04
N SER A 70 -8.79 -48.93 -40.55
CA SER A 70 -8.35 -49.80 -39.44
C SER A 70 -7.39 -50.91 -39.89
N LEU A 71 -7.36 -51.24 -41.19
CA LEU A 71 -6.42 -52.19 -41.78
C LEU A 71 -5.07 -51.58 -42.17
N ASP A 72 -4.90 -50.26 -42.20
CA ASP A 72 -3.63 -49.60 -42.56
C ASP A 72 -2.43 -49.98 -41.64
N PRO A 73 -2.59 -50.25 -40.32
CA PRO A 73 -1.52 -50.82 -39.48
C PRO A 73 -1.35 -52.36 -39.57
N ILE A 74 -2.16 -53.07 -40.36
CA ILE A 74 -2.16 -54.55 -40.50
C ILE A 74 -1.92 -54.97 -41.97
N ALA A 75 -2.14 -54.07 -42.94
CA ALA A 75 -2.04 -54.32 -44.36
C ALA A 75 -0.58 -54.25 -44.85
N LEU A 76 -0.14 -55.34 -45.48
CA LEU A 76 1.20 -55.50 -46.01
C LEU A 76 1.50 -54.43 -47.06
N HIS A 77 2.63 -53.75 -46.91
CA HIS A 77 3.11 -52.76 -47.86
C HIS A 77 3.38 -53.38 -49.23
N GLU A 78 3.35 -52.58 -50.30
CA GLU A 78 3.60 -53.02 -51.69
C GLU A 78 4.97 -53.72 -51.88
N ARG A 79 5.89 -53.49 -50.93
CA ARG A 79 7.19 -54.15 -50.82
C ARG A 79 7.12 -55.52 -50.12
N GLU A 80 6.33 -55.64 -49.05
CA GLU A 80 6.07 -56.88 -48.31
C GLU A 80 5.15 -57.83 -49.11
N LEU A 81 4.17 -57.29 -49.85
CA LEU A 81 3.37 -58.03 -50.83
C LEU A 81 4.27 -58.64 -51.92
N ARG A 82 5.26 -57.88 -52.41
CA ARG A 82 6.26 -58.39 -53.36
C ARG A 82 7.09 -59.52 -52.76
N GLU A 83 7.50 -59.39 -51.50
CA GLU A 83 8.29 -60.39 -50.77
C GLU A 83 7.48 -61.67 -50.46
N LEU A 84 6.20 -61.53 -50.09
CA LEU A 84 5.28 -62.64 -49.80
C LEU A 84 4.84 -63.35 -51.08
N PHE A 85 4.67 -62.64 -52.20
CA PHE A 85 4.49 -63.25 -53.52
C PHE A 85 5.78 -63.95 -53.99
N SER A 86 6.98 -63.42 -53.74
CA SER A 86 8.21 -64.18 -54.02
C SER A 86 8.41 -65.38 -53.09
N ALA A 87 7.95 -65.33 -51.84
CA ALA A 87 7.99 -66.46 -50.90
C ALA A 87 6.95 -67.54 -51.24
N THR A 88 5.71 -67.18 -51.59
CA THR A 88 4.67 -68.15 -52.00
C THR A 88 4.88 -68.73 -53.40
N THR A 89 5.47 -67.96 -54.33
CA THR A 89 5.91 -68.50 -55.63
C THR A 89 7.15 -69.40 -55.46
N SER A 90 7.99 -69.14 -54.46
CA SER A 90 9.10 -70.04 -54.08
C SER A 90 8.61 -71.29 -53.33
N GLU A 91 7.56 -71.20 -52.52
CA GLU A 91 6.97 -72.35 -51.81
C GLU A 91 6.09 -73.24 -52.72
N GLN A 92 5.57 -72.70 -53.83
CA GLN A 92 4.84 -73.50 -54.82
C GLN A 92 5.75 -74.33 -55.75
N SER A 93 7.07 -74.13 -55.75
CA SER A 93 8.00 -75.01 -56.46
C SER A 93 8.60 -76.13 -55.59
N THR A 94 8.37 -76.13 -54.27
CA THR A 94 8.91 -77.15 -53.36
C THR A 94 7.84 -77.84 -52.53
N ARG A 95 6.72 -78.23 -53.16
CA ARG A 95 5.98 -79.44 -52.75
C ARG A 95 6.53 -80.66 -53.48
N VAL A 96 7.77 -81.03 -53.17
CA VAL A 96 8.19 -82.43 -53.32
C VAL A 96 8.41 -82.98 -51.93
N ARG A 97 7.47 -83.85 -51.53
CA ARG A 97 7.53 -84.84 -50.45
C ARG A 97 8.84 -84.87 -49.67
N SER A 98 8.78 -84.58 -48.37
CA SER A 98 9.78 -85.08 -47.43
C SER A 98 9.09 -85.58 -46.17
N ASN A 99 8.52 -86.77 -46.28
CA ASN A 99 8.69 -87.74 -45.21
C ASN A 99 10.15 -88.19 -45.27
N ASN A 100 10.86 -88.04 -44.15
CA ASN A 100 11.88 -88.96 -43.62
C ASN A 100 13.14 -88.25 -43.08
N ALA A 101 13.46 -88.65 -41.85
CA ALA A 101 14.77 -88.97 -41.29
C ALA A 101 15.87 -87.91 -41.25
N ALA A 102 16.51 -87.83 -40.07
CA ALA A 102 17.78 -87.15 -39.83
C ALA A 102 18.80 -87.46 -40.94
N GLY A 103 19.08 -86.47 -41.79
CA GLY A 103 19.97 -86.58 -42.93
C GLY A 103 20.44 -85.21 -43.38
N TYR A 104 21.76 -85.06 -43.43
CA TYR A 104 22.59 -83.93 -43.88
C TYR A 104 21.87 -82.76 -44.58
N ILE A 105 21.89 -81.59 -43.94
CA ILE A 105 21.40 -80.32 -44.51
C ILE A 105 22.44 -79.82 -45.52
N SER A 106 22.03 -79.59 -46.76
CA SER A 106 22.90 -79.06 -47.82
C SER A 106 23.53 -77.72 -47.43
N PRO A 107 24.83 -77.46 -47.69
CA PRO A 107 25.51 -76.19 -47.40
C PRO A 107 24.79 -74.95 -47.94
N SER A 108 24.08 -75.07 -49.07
CA SER A 108 23.28 -73.99 -49.64
C SER A 108 22.07 -73.58 -48.79
N ILE A 109 21.46 -74.52 -48.06
CA ILE A 109 20.34 -74.28 -47.15
C ILE A 109 20.86 -73.74 -45.80
N LEU A 110 22.04 -74.20 -45.38
CA LEU A 110 22.74 -73.66 -44.23
C LEU A 110 23.18 -72.20 -44.45
N SER A 111 23.68 -71.85 -45.64
CA SER A 111 24.10 -70.48 -45.94
C SER A 111 22.92 -69.50 -46.04
N THR A 112 21.78 -69.92 -46.58
CA THR A 112 20.58 -69.08 -46.62
C THR A 112 19.96 -68.91 -45.24
N ARG A 113 19.94 -69.96 -44.42
CA ARG A 113 19.53 -69.87 -43.01
C ARG A 113 20.47 -68.97 -42.21
N SER A 114 21.77 -69.06 -42.45
CA SER A 114 22.78 -68.17 -41.82
C SER A 114 22.54 -66.71 -42.21
N SER A 115 22.30 -66.40 -43.49
CA SER A 115 22.07 -65.01 -43.90
C SER A 115 20.72 -64.45 -43.42
N LEU A 116 19.71 -65.30 -43.27
CA LEU A 116 18.44 -64.91 -42.63
C LEU A 116 18.65 -64.62 -41.14
N MET A 117 19.41 -65.46 -40.42
CA MET A 117 19.74 -65.20 -39.01
C MET A 117 20.61 -63.94 -38.84
N GLU A 118 21.53 -63.66 -39.76
CA GLU A 118 22.30 -62.41 -39.77
C GLU A 118 21.39 -61.20 -39.97
N LYS A 119 20.49 -61.23 -40.96
CA LYS A 119 19.51 -60.13 -41.17
C LYS A 119 18.56 -59.94 -40.00
N GLU A 120 18.09 -61.02 -39.39
CA GLU A 120 17.26 -60.98 -38.18
C GLU A 120 18.04 -60.37 -37.01
N SER A 121 19.32 -60.73 -36.86
CA SER A 121 20.20 -60.14 -35.84
C SER A 121 20.46 -58.65 -36.07
N GLU A 122 20.65 -58.21 -37.32
CA GLU A 122 20.78 -56.79 -37.69
C GLU A 122 19.51 -56.01 -37.35
N LEU A 123 18.33 -56.58 -37.63
CA LEU A 123 17.04 -55.97 -37.33
C LEU A 123 16.83 -55.82 -35.81
N LEU A 124 17.15 -56.86 -35.03
CA LEU A 124 17.11 -56.80 -33.57
C LEU A 124 18.12 -55.80 -33.00
N GLU A 125 19.32 -55.71 -33.57
CA GLU A 125 20.29 -54.69 -33.18
C GLU A 125 19.75 -53.27 -33.40
N ASP A 126 19.15 -53.00 -34.55
CA ASP A 126 18.58 -51.69 -34.86
C ASP A 126 17.38 -51.36 -33.96
N GLU A 127 16.52 -52.33 -33.67
CA GLU A 127 15.43 -52.17 -32.71
C GLU A 127 15.97 -51.85 -31.30
N THR A 128 17.01 -52.56 -30.84
CA THR A 128 17.62 -52.26 -29.54
C THR A 128 18.29 -50.88 -29.49
N ARG A 129 18.87 -50.40 -30.60
CA ARG A 129 19.41 -49.04 -30.71
C ARG A 129 18.30 -48.00 -30.62
N LEU A 130 17.17 -48.23 -31.30
CA LEU A 130 16.00 -47.35 -31.24
C LEU A 130 15.39 -47.31 -29.84
N LEU A 131 15.23 -48.46 -29.18
CA LEU A 131 14.75 -48.53 -27.79
C LEU A 131 15.70 -47.84 -26.83
N LYS A 132 17.02 -48.00 -26.99
CA LYS A 132 18.03 -47.25 -26.20
C LYS A 132 17.91 -45.74 -26.41
N HIS A 133 17.65 -45.29 -27.63
CA HIS A 133 17.44 -43.88 -27.93
C HIS A 133 16.16 -43.35 -27.26
N ARG A 134 15.04 -44.06 -27.38
CA ARG A 134 13.77 -43.73 -26.71
C ARG A 134 13.92 -43.68 -25.19
N LEU A 135 14.61 -44.66 -24.59
CA LEU A 135 14.90 -44.69 -23.16
C LEU A 135 15.71 -43.46 -22.72
N LYS A 136 16.74 -43.09 -23.49
CA LYS A 136 17.54 -41.89 -23.21
C LYS A 136 16.69 -40.61 -23.29
N SER A 137 15.86 -40.48 -24.32
CA SER A 137 14.95 -39.34 -24.47
C SER A 137 13.95 -39.24 -23.32
N SER A 138 13.29 -40.36 -22.96
CA SER A 138 12.38 -40.41 -21.81
C SER A 138 13.09 -40.07 -20.49
N LYS A 139 14.34 -40.50 -20.30
CA LYS A 139 15.15 -40.16 -19.12
C LYS A 139 15.48 -38.67 -19.05
N VAL A 140 15.68 -37.99 -20.19
CA VAL A 140 15.88 -36.54 -20.24
C VAL A 140 14.57 -35.82 -19.90
N ALA A 141 13.46 -36.18 -20.54
CA ALA A 141 12.15 -35.60 -20.24
C ALA A 141 11.74 -35.76 -18.77
N ALA A 142 11.98 -36.93 -18.17
CA ALA A 142 11.70 -37.16 -16.76
C ALA A 142 12.55 -36.27 -15.83
N LYS A 143 13.82 -36.03 -16.19
CA LYS A 143 14.70 -35.11 -15.45
C LYS A 143 14.19 -33.67 -15.55
N ASP A 144 13.81 -33.24 -16.75
CA ASP A 144 13.33 -31.87 -17.00
C ASP A 144 12.02 -31.60 -16.25
N LEU A 145 11.10 -32.56 -16.24
CA LEU A 145 9.85 -32.49 -15.47
C LEU A 145 10.14 -32.41 -13.95
N THR A 146 11.07 -33.23 -13.46
CA THR A 146 11.50 -33.17 -12.06
C THR A 146 12.12 -31.82 -11.70
N GLN A 147 12.86 -31.18 -12.62
CA GLN A 147 13.41 -29.85 -12.42
C GLN A 147 12.33 -28.77 -12.43
N ALA A 148 11.35 -28.86 -13.33
CA ALA A 148 10.22 -27.92 -13.38
C ALA A 148 9.35 -27.99 -12.12
N ILE A 149 9.05 -29.19 -11.60
CA ILE A 149 8.34 -29.35 -10.32
C ILE A 149 9.11 -28.69 -9.19
N LYS A 150 10.43 -28.89 -9.12
CA LYS A 150 11.26 -28.24 -8.09
C LYS A 150 11.26 -26.73 -8.20
N ALA A 151 11.29 -26.18 -9.42
CA ALA A 151 11.22 -24.74 -9.64
C ALA A 151 9.88 -24.16 -9.16
N LEU A 152 8.76 -24.79 -9.52
CA LEU A 152 7.42 -24.38 -9.07
C LEU A 152 7.26 -24.49 -7.55
N GLN A 153 7.81 -25.54 -6.92
CA GLN A 153 7.80 -25.68 -5.46
C GLN A 153 8.55 -24.53 -4.78
N ILE A 154 9.71 -24.13 -5.31
CA ILE A 154 10.47 -23.00 -4.80
C ILE A 154 9.67 -21.70 -4.96
N GLU A 155 9.04 -21.50 -6.12
CA GLU A 155 8.25 -20.30 -6.41
C GLU A 155 7.02 -20.16 -5.50
N VAL A 156 6.29 -21.25 -5.27
CA VAL A 156 5.18 -21.29 -4.30
C VAL A 156 5.68 -20.98 -2.89
N GLU A 157 6.84 -21.50 -2.50
CA GLU A 157 7.44 -21.20 -1.19
C GLU A 157 7.87 -19.73 -1.08
N THR A 158 8.40 -19.13 -2.15
CA THR A 158 8.77 -17.71 -2.17
C THR A 158 7.54 -16.80 -2.08
N VAL A 159 6.50 -17.07 -2.87
CA VAL A 159 5.25 -16.30 -2.82
C VAL A 159 4.58 -16.47 -1.45
N GLY A 160 4.57 -17.68 -0.89
CA GLY A 160 4.07 -17.92 0.47
C GLY A 160 4.81 -17.11 1.54
N LYS A 161 6.14 -16.98 1.42
CA LYS A 161 6.95 -16.12 2.31
C LYS A 161 6.64 -14.64 2.11
N GLU A 162 6.44 -14.19 0.87
CA GLU A 162 6.07 -12.80 0.58
C GLU A 162 4.70 -12.43 1.15
N ILE A 163 3.70 -13.31 0.99
CA ILE A 163 2.37 -13.12 1.60
C ILE A 163 2.50 -13.01 3.11
N GLN A 164 3.23 -13.93 3.75
CA GLN A 164 3.45 -13.87 5.21
C GLN A 164 4.15 -12.57 5.65
N GLN A 165 5.09 -12.05 4.86
CA GLN A 165 5.76 -10.77 5.14
C GLN A 165 4.80 -9.59 4.98
N GLN A 166 3.94 -9.61 3.96
CA GLN A 166 2.93 -8.58 3.75
C GLN A 166 1.88 -8.59 4.86
N ASP A 167 1.41 -9.76 5.28
CA ASP A 167 0.47 -9.92 6.39
C ASP A 167 1.08 -9.43 7.71
N ALA A 168 2.34 -9.76 7.98
CA ALA A 168 3.05 -9.25 9.16
C ALA A 168 3.14 -7.71 9.12
N ARG A 169 3.48 -7.13 7.96
CA ARG A 169 3.56 -5.68 7.79
C ARG A 169 2.20 -4.99 7.93
N LEU A 170 1.13 -5.57 7.40
CA LEU A 170 -0.23 -5.06 7.56
C LEU A 170 -0.67 -5.11 9.02
N ASN A 171 -0.37 -6.19 9.73
CA ASN A 171 -0.64 -6.29 11.17
C ASN A 171 0.13 -5.22 11.97
N GLU A 172 1.41 -4.98 11.66
CA GLU A 172 2.19 -3.91 12.29
C GLU A 172 1.59 -2.52 12.01
N LEU A 173 1.15 -2.26 10.77
CA LEU A 173 0.50 -1.00 10.40
C LEU A 173 -0.85 -0.82 11.11
N CYS A 174 -1.68 -1.86 11.20
CA CYS A 174 -2.93 -1.83 11.95
C CYS A 174 -2.70 -1.55 13.44
N ILE A 175 -1.74 -2.23 14.07
CA ILE A 175 -1.38 -1.97 15.48
C ILE A 175 -0.93 -0.52 15.64
N ASN A 176 -0.06 -0.02 14.74
CA ASN A 176 0.40 1.36 14.80
C ASN A 176 -0.77 2.35 14.65
N ALA A 177 -1.67 2.16 13.69
CA ALA A 177 -2.86 2.98 13.50
C ALA A 177 -3.74 2.98 14.77
N ASP A 178 -4.07 1.80 15.31
CA ASP A 178 -4.86 1.67 16.54
C ASP A 178 -4.19 2.35 17.74
N THR A 179 -2.86 2.27 17.86
CA THR A 179 -2.14 2.97 18.93
C THR A 179 -2.16 4.48 18.77
N VAL A 180 -2.07 4.99 17.54
CA VAL A 180 -2.13 6.43 17.26
C VAL A 180 -3.54 6.95 17.52
N VAL A 181 -4.57 6.27 17.00
CA VAL A 181 -5.99 6.59 17.22
C VAL A 181 -6.33 6.51 18.72
N SER A 182 -5.89 5.47 19.42
CA SER A 182 -6.12 5.36 20.87
C SER A 182 -5.40 6.47 21.65
N ARG A 183 -4.20 6.89 21.21
CA ARG A 183 -3.47 7.98 21.85
C ARG A 183 -4.11 9.33 21.58
N SER A 184 -4.51 9.61 20.34
CA SER A 184 -5.20 10.86 19.98
C SER A 184 -6.55 10.94 20.70
N ALA A 185 -7.34 9.86 20.73
CA ALA A 185 -8.59 9.79 21.47
C ALA A 185 -8.39 10.03 22.97
N ARG A 186 -7.40 9.37 23.61
CA ARG A 186 -7.08 9.63 25.03
C ARG A 186 -6.58 11.05 25.29
N THR A 187 -5.89 11.65 24.32
CA THR A 187 -5.40 13.03 24.44
C THR A 187 -6.55 14.01 24.32
N ALA A 188 -7.45 13.82 23.35
CA ALA A 188 -8.69 14.58 23.21
C ALA A 188 -9.59 14.41 24.45
N GLU A 189 -9.76 13.18 24.95
CA GLU A 189 -10.50 12.89 26.18
C GLU A 189 -9.87 13.59 27.38
N ARG A 190 -8.53 13.57 27.53
CA ARG A 190 -7.84 14.31 28.59
C ARG A 190 -7.98 15.82 28.44
N LEU A 191 -7.94 16.37 27.24
CA LEU A 191 -8.17 17.80 27.01
C LEU A 191 -9.60 18.19 27.38
N LEU A 192 -10.59 17.38 26.98
CA LEU A 192 -11.99 17.53 27.39
C LEU A 192 -12.14 17.34 28.90
N GLU A 193 -11.42 16.40 29.50
CA GLU A 193 -11.44 16.16 30.94
C GLU A 193 -10.78 17.31 31.69
N MET A 194 -9.70 17.92 31.21
CA MET A 194 -9.12 19.14 31.76
C MET A 194 -10.07 20.33 31.66
N THR A 195 -10.94 20.37 30.64
CA THR A 195 -12.04 21.34 30.60
C THR A 195 -13.15 21.05 31.62
N LYS A 196 -13.26 19.78 32.09
CA LYS A 196 -14.24 19.30 33.08
C LYS A 196 -13.71 19.29 34.53
N GLU A 197 -12.44 18.96 34.76
CA GLU A 197 -11.85 18.53 36.04
C GLU A 197 -11.77 19.61 37.13
N ASP A 198 -11.97 20.89 36.82
CA ASP A 198 -12.13 21.93 37.86
C ASP A 198 -13.49 21.86 38.62
N GLY A 199 -14.10 20.68 38.70
CA GLY A 199 -15.38 20.44 39.36
C GLY A 199 -16.18 19.29 38.74
N THR A 200 -16.26 18.22 39.52
CA THR A 200 -17.26 17.14 39.58
C THR A 200 -18.27 17.03 38.43
N ALA A 201 -18.26 15.86 37.80
CA ALA A 201 -18.99 15.40 36.60
C ALA A 201 -20.53 15.49 36.58
N ASP A 202 -21.16 16.32 37.40
CA ASP A 202 -22.58 16.65 37.23
C ASP A 202 -22.71 17.78 36.21
N GLY A 203 -23.58 17.63 35.19
CA GLY A 203 -23.89 18.71 34.24
C GLY A 203 -24.40 20.01 34.89
N ARG A 204 -24.71 20.00 36.19
CA ARG A 204 -24.96 21.19 37.02
C ARG A 204 -23.70 22.01 37.30
N ALA A 205 -22.52 21.40 37.33
CA ALA A 205 -21.23 22.07 37.60
C ALA A 205 -20.74 22.90 36.39
N GLU A 206 -20.94 22.43 35.15
CA GLU A 206 -20.67 23.26 33.96
C GLU A 206 -21.57 24.48 33.89
N GLN A 207 -22.84 24.32 34.24
CA GLN A 207 -23.79 25.42 34.37
C GLN A 207 -23.41 26.38 35.51
N SER A 208 -22.82 25.85 36.59
CA SER A 208 -22.31 26.63 37.73
C SER A 208 -21.02 27.40 37.40
N ARG A 209 -20.15 26.88 36.51
CA ARG A 209 -18.94 27.61 36.07
C ARG A 209 -19.23 28.67 35.04
N THR A 210 -20.11 28.36 34.08
CA THR A 210 -20.58 29.38 33.13
C THR A 210 -21.36 30.48 33.87
N SER A 211 -22.11 30.14 34.92
CA SER A 211 -22.66 31.15 35.83
C SER A 211 -21.57 31.88 36.59
N GLN A 212 -20.54 31.22 37.14
CA GLN A 212 -19.44 31.90 37.85
C GLN A 212 -18.65 32.89 36.97
N VAL A 213 -18.35 32.54 35.73
CA VAL A 213 -17.72 33.44 34.75
C VAL A 213 -18.65 34.61 34.42
N ARG A 214 -19.95 34.34 34.29
CA ARG A 214 -20.97 35.37 34.06
C ARG A 214 -21.12 36.29 35.26
N ASP A 215 -21.10 35.76 36.47
CA ASP A 215 -21.19 36.52 37.72
C ASP A 215 -19.95 37.39 37.87
N SER A 216 -18.75 36.84 37.61
CA SER A 216 -17.50 37.61 37.59
C SER A 216 -17.52 38.73 36.55
N LEU A 217 -18.11 38.48 35.37
CA LEU A 217 -18.28 39.51 34.33
C LEU A 217 -19.29 40.58 34.74
N VAL A 218 -20.38 40.20 35.41
CA VAL A 218 -21.35 41.13 35.98
C VAL A 218 -20.69 41.99 37.06
N ASP A 219 -19.87 41.40 37.93
CA ASP A 219 -19.13 42.12 38.96
C ASP A 219 -18.15 43.13 38.34
N ILE A 220 -17.35 42.71 37.35
CA ILE A 220 -16.43 43.58 36.60
C ILE A 220 -17.19 44.71 35.88
N SER A 221 -18.33 44.40 35.24
CA SER A 221 -19.17 45.39 34.57
C SER A 221 -19.77 46.40 35.56
N SER A 222 -20.20 45.92 36.73
CA SER A 222 -20.71 46.77 37.81
C SER A 222 -19.63 47.68 38.38
N LEU A 223 -18.40 47.18 38.53
CA LEU A 223 -17.24 47.95 38.98
C LEU A 223 -16.87 49.03 37.96
N HIS A 224 -16.83 48.67 36.67
CA HIS A 224 -16.64 49.62 35.59
C HIS A 224 -17.72 50.72 35.61
N GLY A 225 -18.99 50.34 35.74
CA GLY A 225 -20.11 51.29 35.85
C GLY A 225 -20.01 52.18 37.09
N SER A 226 -19.56 51.64 38.22
CA SER A 226 -19.35 52.40 39.47
C SER A 226 -18.22 53.43 39.32
N VAL A 227 -17.07 53.04 38.74
CA VAL A 227 -15.94 53.95 38.50
C VAL A 227 -16.34 55.05 37.51
N ALA A 228 -16.99 54.68 36.41
CA ALA A 228 -17.43 55.64 35.38
C ALA A 228 -18.50 56.63 35.91
N SER A 229 -19.49 56.14 36.66
CA SER A 229 -20.52 57.01 37.25
C SER A 229 -19.97 57.92 38.35
N ALA A 230 -19.03 57.43 39.17
CA ALA A 230 -18.35 58.25 40.18
C ALA A 230 -17.51 59.36 39.54
N ALA A 231 -16.77 59.05 38.47
CA ALA A 231 -16.00 60.04 37.72
C ALA A 231 -16.92 61.08 37.07
N ALA A 232 -18.00 60.63 36.40
CA ALA A 232 -18.98 61.52 35.77
C ALA A 232 -19.67 62.45 36.78
N SER A 233 -20.08 61.92 37.94
CA SER A 233 -20.71 62.73 39.00
C SER A 233 -19.75 63.77 39.59
N ARG A 234 -18.47 63.42 39.77
CA ARG A 234 -17.45 64.36 40.26
C ARG A 234 -17.10 65.43 39.23
N LEU A 235 -16.99 65.05 37.96
CA LEU A 235 -16.79 66.03 36.87
C LEU A 235 -17.97 66.98 36.75
N ALA A 236 -19.21 66.49 36.86
CA ALA A 236 -20.40 67.33 36.86
C ALA A 236 -20.39 68.35 38.03
N ALA A 237 -19.94 67.94 39.22
CA ALA A 237 -19.79 68.86 40.35
C ALA A 237 -18.70 69.93 40.11
N VAL A 238 -17.60 69.57 39.44
CA VAL A 238 -16.57 70.55 39.03
C VAL A 238 -17.08 71.47 37.93
N ASP A 239 -17.87 70.96 36.98
CA ASP A 239 -18.49 71.76 35.92
C ASP A 239 -19.54 72.73 36.48
N GLU A 240 -20.30 72.31 37.50
CA GLU A 240 -21.22 73.20 38.24
C GLU A 240 -20.45 74.28 39.00
N ALA A 241 -19.35 73.93 39.66
CA ALA A 241 -18.46 74.91 40.31
C ALA A 241 -17.85 75.88 39.28
N ALA A 242 -17.43 75.39 38.12
CA ALA A 242 -16.92 76.22 37.03
C ALA A 242 -18.00 77.14 36.44
N ALA A 243 -19.24 76.68 36.36
CA ALA A 243 -20.38 77.49 35.92
C ALA A 243 -20.76 78.59 36.94
N SER A 244 -20.41 78.40 38.22
CA SER A 244 -20.60 79.41 39.27
C SER A 244 -19.54 80.52 39.28
N LEU A 245 -18.45 80.35 38.51
CA LEU A 245 -17.43 81.40 38.36
C LEU A 245 -17.94 82.52 37.43
N PRO A 246 -17.54 83.77 37.70
CA PRO A 246 -17.97 84.92 36.91
C PRO A 246 -17.51 84.80 35.46
N THR A 247 -18.34 85.19 34.50
CA THR A 247 -17.93 85.11 33.08
C THR A 247 -16.76 86.07 32.78
N PRO A 248 -15.92 85.82 31.76
CA PRO A 248 -14.83 86.74 31.40
C PRO A 248 -15.30 88.18 31.10
N ALA A 249 -16.57 88.34 30.73
CA ALA A 249 -17.21 89.65 30.55
C ALA A 249 -17.52 90.32 31.90
N GLU A 250 -18.04 89.57 32.87
CA GLU A 250 -18.28 90.05 34.24
C GLU A 250 -16.98 90.43 34.94
N VAL A 251 -15.93 89.61 34.78
CA VAL A 251 -14.59 89.92 35.32
C VAL A 251 -14.07 91.24 34.75
N LYS A 252 -14.21 91.48 33.43
CA LYS A 252 -13.81 92.75 32.82
C LYS A 252 -14.63 93.95 33.32
N GLN A 253 -15.93 93.76 33.51
CA GLN A 253 -16.81 94.80 34.06
C GLN A 253 -16.44 95.13 35.51
N GLU A 254 -16.12 94.11 36.30
CA GLU A 254 -15.74 94.26 37.69
C GLU A 254 -14.35 94.88 37.85
N VAL A 255 -13.38 94.50 37.01
CA VAL A 255 -12.08 95.19 36.90
C VAL A 255 -12.27 96.67 36.60
N ALA A 256 -13.12 97.02 35.62
CA ALA A 256 -13.41 98.42 35.31
C ALA A 256 -14.10 99.15 36.48
N ARG A 257 -14.99 98.47 37.22
CA ARG A 257 -15.64 99.01 38.42
C ARG A 257 -14.65 99.26 39.55
N LEU A 258 -13.76 98.31 39.82
CA LEU A 258 -12.73 98.39 40.86
C LEU A 258 -11.68 99.43 40.51
N GLN A 259 -11.24 99.50 39.25
CA GLN A 259 -10.33 100.53 38.76
C GLN A 259 -10.93 101.93 38.91
N ALA A 260 -12.18 102.13 38.48
CA ALA A 260 -12.89 103.40 38.69
C ALA A 260 -13.08 103.74 40.17
N SER A 261 -13.31 102.73 41.03
CA SER A 261 -13.44 102.94 42.47
C SER A 261 -12.11 103.31 43.14
N LEU A 262 -10.99 102.72 42.69
CA LEU A 262 -9.64 103.05 43.14
C LEU A 262 -9.26 104.47 42.71
N GLU A 263 -9.51 104.83 41.44
CA GLU A 263 -9.29 106.18 40.91
C GLU A 263 -10.10 107.24 41.68
N ASN A 264 -11.36 106.95 42.01
CA ASN A 264 -12.21 107.83 42.83
C ASN A 264 -11.72 107.96 44.27
N SER A 265 -11.16 106.88 44.86
CA SER A 265 -10.62 106.89 46.22
C SER A 265 -9.30 107.66 46.29
N ARG A 266 -8.43 107.50 45.27
CA ARG A 266 -7.20 108.28 45.08
C ARG A 266 -7.54 109.76 44.84
N GLY A 267 -8.56 110.06 44.06
CA GLY A 267 -9.07 111.41 43.84
C GLY A 267 -9.61 112.08 45.11
N ARG A 268 -10.24 111.31 46.02
CA ARG A 268 -10.67 111.81 47.34
C ARG A 268 -9.50 112.01 48.32
N GLN A 269 -8.51 111.12 48.33
CA GLN A 269 -7.28 111.30 49.13
C GLN A 269 -6.46 112.51 48.67
N ASN A 270 -6.36 112.72 47.36
CA ASN A 270 -5.70 113.90 46.80
C ASN A 270 -6.44 115.21 47.12
N HIS A 271 -7.73 115.16 47.46
CA HIS A 271 -8.52 116.32 47.89
C HIS A 271 -8.51 116.59 49.41
N VAL A 272 -8.03 115.66 50.25
CA VAL A 272 -8.03 115.80 51.72
C VAL A 272 -6.65 116.14 52.31
N ASN A 273 -5.57 116.10 51.52
CA ASN A 273 -4.26 116.55 52.02
C ASN A 273 -4.02 118.05 51.80
N ALA A 274 -4.57 118.83 52.74
CA ALA A 274 -3.90 120.01 53.25
C ALA A 274 -3.10 119.73 54.55
N TYR A 275 -3.04 118.49 55.06
CA TYR A 275 -2.16 118.13 56.20
C TYR A 275 -1.54 116.72 56.04
N PRO A 276 -0.31 116.48 56.54
CA PRO A 276 0.44 115.28 56.26
C PRO A 276 0.21 114.22 57.34
N ASP A 277 -0.70 113.27 57.12
CA ASP A 277 -0.82 112.09 57.98
C ASP A 277 -0.95 110.78 57.18
N SER A 278 -0.37 110.74 55.98
CA SER A 278 -0.28 109.54 55.14
C SER A 278 0.66 108.45 55.69
N ARG A 279 1.32 108.69 56.84
CA ARG A 279 2.21 107.71 57.48
C ARG A 279 1.50 106.77 58.47
N SER A 280 0.33 107.13 59.02
CA SER A 280 -0.33 106.29 60.04
C SER A 280 -1.11 105.10 59.46
N MET A 281 -1.70 105.22 58.26
CA MET A 281 -2.38 104.07 57.62
C MET A 281 -1.40 102.98 57.13
N SER A 282 -0.18 103.36 56.76
CA SER A 282 0.87 102.40 56.36
C SER A 282 1.38 101.61 57.58
N THR A 283 1.49 102.24 58.75
CA THR A 283 1.93 101.55 59.97
C THR A 283 0.89 100.58 60.50
N ASP A 284 -0.39 100.93 60.45
CA ASP A 284 -1.46 100.03 60.94
C ASP A 284 -1.64 98.80 60.03
N ALA A 285 -1.54 98.97 58.71
CA ALA A 285 -1.56 97.86 57.75
C ALA A 285 -0.32 96.96 57.89
N TYR A 286 0.85 97.55 58.12
CA TYR A 286 2.08 96.80 58.37
C TYR A 286 2.02 96.01 59.69
N CYS A 287 1.46 96.61 60.75
CA CYS A 287 1.22 95.91 62.02
C CYS A 287 0.22 94.76 61.84
N ALA A 288 -0.86 94.94 61.07
CA ALA A 288 -1.83 93.88 60.80
C ALA A 288 -1.24 92.71 59.99
N GLU A 289 -0.34 92.97 59.04
CA GLU A 289 0.38 91.92 58.32
C GLU A 289 1.41 91.21 59.21
N LEU A 290 2.12 91.95 60.09
CA LEU A 290 3.00 91.32 61.07
C LEU A 290 2.23 90.44 62.06
N ASP A 291 1.05 90.86 62.52
CA ASP A 291 0.18 90.07 63.38
C ASP A 291 -0.34 88.82 62.65
N ARG A 292 -0.69 88.95 61.37
CA ARG A 292 -1.10 87.82 60.52
C ARG A 292 0.02 86.81 60.32
N ILE A 293 1.23 87.28 60.01
CA ILE A 293 2.42 86.44 59.84
C ILE A 293 2.78 85.76 61.18
N SER A 294 2.65 86.48 62.30
CA SER A 294 2.84 85.93 63.64
C SER A 294 1.84 84.80 63.92
N HIS A 295 0.55 85.00 63.65
CA HIS A 295 -0.46 83.95 63.84
C HIS A 295 -0.26 82.73 62.94
N LEU A 296 0.16 82.93 61.68
CA LEU A 296 0.51 81.84 60.77
C LEU A 296 1.70 81.03 61.30
N LEU A 297 2.73 81.69 61.83
CA LEU A 297 3.91 81.05 62.45
C LEU A 297 3.60 80.36 63.78
N GLU A 298 2.60 80.83 64.52
CA GLU A 298 2.12 80.21 65.76
C GLU A 298 1.27 78.96 65.51
N SER A 299 0.47 78.95 64.43
CA SER A 299 -0.44 77.84 64.10
C SER A 299 0.27 76.57 63.60
N VAL A 300 1.48 76.71 63.07
CA VAL A 300 2.30 75.58 62.59
C VAL A 300 3.19 75.09 63.71
N SER A 301 3.11 73.80 64.08
CA SER A 301 3.89 73.22 65.19
C SER A 301 5.28 72.75 64.78
N ASP A 302 5.50 72.53 63.47
CA ASP A 302 6.64 71.82 62.93
C ASP A 302 7.73 72.75 62.38
N THR A 303 8.98 72.53 62.79
CA THR A 303 10.10 73.46 62.54
C THR A 303 10.53 73.52 61.08
N GLU A 304 10.40 72.42 60.33
CA GLU A 304 10.70 72.41 58.89
C GLU A 304 9.64 73.17 58.08
N ASN A 305 8.37 73.05 58.45
CA ASN A 305 7.28 73.77 57.78
C ASN A 305 7.31 75.27 58.09
N LYS A 306 7.77 75.67 59.29
CA LYS A 306 8.07 77.09 59.61
C LYS A 306 9.18 77.65 58.72
N GLN A 307 10.26 76.90 58.51
CA GLN A 307 11.35 77.32 57.63
C GLN A 307 10.94 77.39 56.15
N ARG A 308 10.06 76.48 55.69
CA ARG A 308 9.49 76.55 54.33
C ARG A 308 8.58 77.77 54.16
N LEU A 309 7.69 78.04 55.12
CA LEU A 309 6.84 79.24 55.10
C LEU A 309 7.65 80.55 55.12
N LEU A 310 8.70 80.62 55.94
CA LEU A 310 9.61 81.77 55.95
C LEU A 310 10.36 81.93 54.62
N ASN A 311 10.79 80.82 54.01
CA ASN A 311 11.43 80.87 52.71
C ASN A 311 10.45 81.27 51.59
N ASP A 312 9.20 80.81 51.61
CA ASP A 312 8.19 81.23 50.63
C ASP A 312 7.86 82.74 50.75
N LEU A 313 7.77 83.27 51.98
CA LEU A 313 7.61 84.71 52.23
C LEU A 313 8.80 85.52 51.69
N VAL A 314 10.03 85.05 51.93
CA VAL A 314 11.27 85.72 51.49
C VAL A 314 11.52 85.56 49.99
N VAL A 315 11.06 84.48 49.37
CA VAL A 315 11.18 84.25 47.92
C VAL A 315 10.10 85.01 47.15
N GLY A 316 8.89 85.19 47.72
CA GLY A 316 7.85 86.06 47.18
C GLY A 316 8.30 87.53 47.04
N GLU A 317 9.12 88.03 47.97
CA GLU A 317 9.67 89.39 47.94
C GLU A 317 10.90 89.57 47.03
N ARG A 318 11.50 88.48 46.53
CA ARG A 318 12.72 88.55 45.68
C ARG A 318 12.44 88.68 44.18
N SER A 319 11.19 88.66 43.75
CA SER A 319 10.83 89.16 42.44
C SER A 319 10.94 90.68 42.50
N GLU A 320 11.76 91.29 41.63
CA GLU A 320 12.12 92.71 41.62
C GLU A 320 10.91 93.67 41.65
N LEU A 321 10.32 93.90 42.82
CA LEU A 321 9.41 95.00 43.08
C LEU A 321 10.28 96.23 43.32
N LYS A 322 10.52 96.97 42.25
CA LYS A 322 10.66 98.42 42.40
C LYS A 322 9.43 98.89 43.16
N VAL A 323 9.63 99.33 44.40
CA VAL A 323 8.65 100.14 45.13
C VAL A 323 8.60 101.51 44.43
N ASP A 324 8.01 101.53 43.24
CA ASP A 324 7.66 102.74 42.48
C ASP A 324 6.14 102.76 42.39
N ASP A 325 5.55 103.73 43.10
CA ASP A 325 4.13 104.07 43.21
C ASP A 325 3.23 102.98 43.84
N ASP A 326 2.56 103.33 44.95
CA ASP A 326 1.56 102.53 45.68
C ASP A 326 0.27 102.30 44.84
N CYS A 327 0.41 101.80 43.61
CA CYS A 327 -0.68 101.48 42.71
C CYS A 327 -0.67 99.99 42.45
N VAL A 328 -1.42 99.26 43.28
CA VAL A 328 -1.81 97.88 42.98
C VAL A 328 -2.48 97.87 41.61
N ASP A 329 -1.87 97.17 40.63
CA ASP A 329 -2.49 96.96 39.33
C ASP A 329 -3.65 95.95 39.50
N ILE A 330 -4.85 96.48 39.66
CA ILE A 330 -6.08 95.72 39.81
C ILE A 330 -6.30 94.80 38.61
N VAL A 331 -5.86 95.18 37.42
CA VAL A 331 -6.02 94.37 36.20
C VAL A 331 -5.15 93.12 36.30
N GLU A 332 -3.88 93.28 36.67
CA GLU A 332 -2.95 92.16 36.83
C GLU A 332 -3.35 91.24 37.99
N GLU A 333 -3.77 91.80 39.13
CA GLU A 333 -4.13 90.98 40.29
C GLU A 333 -5.44 90.22 40.09
N VAL A 334 -6.45 90.82 39.44
CA VAL A 334 -7.68 90.11 39.08
C VAL A 334 -7.44 89.07 37.99
N ALA A 335 -6.57 89.36 37.01
CA ALA A 335 -6.17 88.37 36.01
C ALA A 335 -5.40 87.20 36.64
N ARG A 336 -4.55 87.47 37.63
CA ARG A 336 -3.84 86.44 38.40
C ARG A 336 -4.82 85.58 39.20
N ALA A 337 -5.72 86.19 39.97
CA ALA A 337 -6.75 85.47 40.73
C ALA A 337 -7.61 84.59 39.81
N TRP A 338 -8.07 85.15 38.69
CA TRP A 338 -8.81 84.41 37.67
C TRP A 338 -8.03 83.23 37.09
N SER A 339 -6.73 83.42 36.81
CA SER A 339 -5.88 82.33 36.32
C SER A 339 -5.67 81.22 37.34
N LEU A 340 -5.59 81.56 38.63
CA LEU A 340 -5.49 80.60 39.73
C LEU A 340 -6.80 79.79 39.88
N ASP A 341 -7.96 80.43 39.75
CA ASP A 341 -9.25 79.75 39.80
C ASP A 341 -9.41 78.77 38.61
N GLN A 342 -9.01 79.18 37.40
CA GLN A 342 -9.01 78.31 36.23
C GLN A 342 -8.01 77.15 36.36
N ALA A 343 -6.82 77.42 36.91
CA ALA A 343 -5.82 76.39 37.19
C ALA A 343 -6.34 75.38 38.23
N ALA A 344 -7.01 75.84 39.29
CA ALA A 344 -7.61 74.99 40.31
C ALA A 344 -8.71 74.07 39.75
N ILE A 345 -9.53 74.56 38.81
CA ILE A 345 -10.52 73.72 38.11
C ILE A 345 -9.84 72.64 37.27
N LEU A 346 -8.80 73.00 36.51
CA LEU A 346 -8.07 72.04 35.69
C LEU A 346 -7.38 70.99 36.55
N GLU A 347 -6.75 71.39 37.66
CA GLU A 347 -6.13 70.48 38.62
C GLU A 347 -7.18 69.56 39.28
N ALA A 348 -8.37 70.08 39.60
CA ALA A 348 -9.45 69.25 40.13
C ALA A 348 -9.94 68.22 39.10
N ARG A 349 -10.07 68.60 37.82
CA ARG A 349 -10.41 67.68 36.73
C ARG A 349 -9.33 66.62 36.53
N GLU A 350 -8.06 67.03 36.51
CA GLU A 350 -6.91 66.13 36.41
C GLU A 350 -6.92 65.10 37.54
N LYS A 351 -7.07 65.53 38.80
CA LYS A 351 -7.18 64.63 39.96
C LYS A 351 -8.31 63.61 39.84
N ILE A 352 -9.47 64.02 39.30
CA ILE A 352 -10.61 63.10 39.10
C ILE A 352 -10.29 62.06 38.02
N VAL A 353 -9.66 62.49 36.91
CA VAL A 353 -9.24 61.59 35.83
C VAL A 353 -8.14 60.64 36.31
N ASP A 354 -7.15 61.12 37.05
CA ASP A 354 -6.07 60.30 37.60
C ASP A 354 -6.58 59.25 38.58
N GLU A 355 -7.51 59.61 39.47
CA GLU A 355 -8.16 58.66 40.38
C GLU A 355 -8.97 57.62 39.60
N ALA A 356 -9.66 58.01 38.53
CA ALA A 356 -10.39 57.07 37.67
C ALA A 356 -9.43 56.12 36.92
N ILE A 357 -8.34 56.65 36.35
CA ILE A 357 -7.28 55.86 35.69
C ILE A 357 -6.67 54.89 36.69
N LYS A 358 -6.37 55.34 37.91
CA LYS A 358 -5.82 54.50 38.97
C LYS A 358 -6.76 53.34 39.30
N ARG A 359 -8.05 53.60 39.52
CA ARG A 359 -9.04 52.53 39.78
C ARG A 359 -9.22 51.59 38.60
N PHE A 360 -9.21 52.08 37.37
CA PHE A 360 -9.22 51.19 36.22
C PHE A 360 -7.98 50.30 36.17
N THR A 361 -6.80 50.85 36.48
CA THR A 361 -5.53 50.14 36.39
C THR A 361 -5.32 49.15 37.53
N GLU A 362 -5.65 49.53 38.76
CA GLU A 362 -5.43 48.73 39.97
C GLU A 362 -6.58 47.76 40.26
N ASP A 363 -7.83 48.17 40.03
CA ASP A 363 -9.01 47.39 40.46
C ASP A 363 -9.69 46.64 39.30
N LEU A 364 -9.75 47.21 38.08
CA LEU A 364 -10.49 46.63 36.95
C LEU A 364 -9.64 45.75 36.02
N LEU A 365 -8.46 46.22 35.62
CA LEU A 365 -7.61 45.50 34.66
C LEU A 365 -7.11 44.15 35.18
N PRO A 366 -6.68 43.99 36.45
CA PRO A 366 -6.20 42.69 36.94
C PRO A 366 -7.24 41.56 36.89
N PRO A 367 -8.47 41.72 37.43
CA PRO A 367 -9.48 40.66 37.35
C PRO A 367 -9.93 40.38 35.91
N LEU A 368 -10.02 41.41 35.05
CA LEU A 368 -10.32 41.22 33.63
C LEU A 368 -9.20 40.43 32.92
N GLY A 369 -7.94 40.71 33.24
CA GLY A 369 -6.78 40.00 32.70
C GLY A 369 -6.68 38.56 33.17
N VAL A 370 -7.13 38.25 34.39
CA VAL A 370 -7.26 36.87 34.88
C VAL A 370 -8.38 36.15 34.14
N LEU A 371 -9.57 36.76 34.06
CA LEU A 371 -10.72 36.20 33.35
C LEU A 371 -10.37 35.90 31.89
N HIS A 372 -9.72 36.85 31.21
CA HIS A 372 -9.30 36.70 29.82
C HIS A 372 -8.31 35.53 29.65
N ARG A 373 -7.28 35.42 30.49
CA ARG A 373 -6.32 34.31 30.45
C ARG A 373 -6.99 32.96 30.67
N THR A 374 -7.91 32.87 31.64
CA THR A 374 -8.65 31.63 31.91
C THR A 374 -9.54 31.23 30.72
N LEU A 375 -10.18 32.22 30.08
CA LEU A 375 -11.05 31.97 28.93
C LEU A 375 -10.23 31.61 27.68
N ALA A 376 -9.08 32.27 27.47
CA ALA A 376 -8.17 32.00 26.37
C ALA A 376 -7.59 30.58 26.45
N ALA A 377 -7.03 30.20 27.60
CA ALA A 377 -6.50 28.84 27.80
C ALA A 377 -7.58 27.77 27.56
N ARG A 378 -8.80 28.00 28.04
CA ARG A 378 -9.92 27.08 27.80
C ARG A 378 -10.34 27.02 26.34
N SER A 379 -10.32 28.16 25.64
CA SER A 379 -10.63 28.19 24.21
C SER A 379 -9.58 27.44 23.38
N GLU A 380 -8.30 27.52 23.75
CA GLU A 380 -7.22 26.77 23.11
C GLU A 380 -7.42 25.26 23.29
N TYR A 381 -7.70 24.79 24.51
CA TYR A 381 -7.99 23.37 24.75
C TYR A 381 -9.23 22.88 23.99
N ASN A 382 -10.28 23.70 23.91
CA ASN A 382 -11.47 23.35 23.15
C ASN A 382 -11.18 23.25 21.65
N LEU A 383 -10.42 24.19 21.09
CA LEU A 383 -10.04 24.18 19.67
C LEU A 383 -9.14 22.99 19.34
N GLU A 384 -8.18 22.66 20.21
CA GLU A 384 -7.32 21.49 20.01
C GLU A 384 -8.11 20.18 20.11
N ALA A 385 -9.00 20.06 21.09
CA ALA A 385 -9.89 18.90 21.21
C ALA A 385 -10.84 18.79 20.00
N GLU A 386 -11.42 19.90 19.54
CA GLU A 386 -12.26 19.94 18.34
C GLU A 386 -11.48 19.50 17.10
N ALA A 387 -10.26 20.02 16.90
CA ALA A 387 -9.41 19.63 15.79
C ALA A 387 -9.08 18.12 15.81
N LEU A 388 -8.72 17.56 16.98
CA LEU A 388 -8.45 16.13 17.12
C LEU A 388 -9.69 15.28 16.85
N VAL A 389 -10.87 15.70 17.31
CA VAL A 389 -12.14 15.01 17.06
C VAL A 389 -12.54 15.11 15.59
N SER A 390 -12.37 16.26 14.95
CA SER A 390 -12.64 16.44 13.53
C SER A 390 -11.74 15.56 12.67
N VAL A 391 -10.43 15.51 12.95
CA VAL A 391 -9.51 14.60 12.26
C VAL A 391 -9.93 13.14 12.46
N LEU A 392 -10.30 12.75 13.68
CA LEU A 392 -10.78 11.38 13.93
C LEU A 392 -12.06 11.05 13.13
N ILE A 393 -12.98 12.00 13.02
CA ILE A 393 -14.20 11.82 12.22
C ILE A 393 -13.85 11.68 10.74
N GLU A 394 -12.98 12.53 10.20
CA GLU A 394 -12.54 12.47 8.80
C GLU A 394 -11.86 11.14 8.48
N GLU A 395 -10.96 10.66 9.34
CA GLU A 395 -10.29 9.36 9.19
C GLU A 395 -11.29 8.19 9.26
N LEU A 396 -12.30 8.27 10.14
CA LEU A 396 -13.35 7.24 10.23
C LEU A 396 -14.30 7.28 9.02
N GLU A 397 -14.57 8.46 8.47
CA GLU A 397 -15.32 8.64 7.23
C GLU A 397 -14.55 8.09 6.03
N GLU A 398 -13.25 8.36 5.92
CA GLU A 398 -12.38 7.80 4.87
C GLU A 398 -12.34 6.27 4.96
N VAL A 399 -12.19 5.70 6.16
CA VAL A 399 -12.27 4.25 6.37
C VAL A 399 -13.64 3.69 5.98
N ALA A 400 -14.73 4.40 6.31
CA ALA A 400 -16.07 3.98 5.92
C ALA A 400 -16.26 4.02 4.40
N ASP A 401 -15.76 5.06 3.74
CA ASP A 401 -15.77 5.23 2.29
C ASP A 401 -14.93 4.15 1.60
N ASP A 402 -13.75 3.82 2.10
CA ASP A 402 -12.92 2.72 1.62
C ASP A 402 -13.63 1.38 1.77
N VAL A 403 -14.27 1.12 2.92
CA VAL A 403 -15.06 -0.10 3.12
C VAL A 403 -16.23 -0.15 2.14
N VAL A 404 -16.90 0.98 1.86
CA VAL A 404 -17.96 1.06 0.86
C VAL A 404 -17.40 0.86 -0.54
N ALA A 405 -16.25 1.44 -0.88
CA ALA A 405 -15.59 1.28 -2.18
C ALA A 405 -15.16 -0.17 -2.40
N VAL A 406 -14.60 -0.84 -1.39
CA VAL A 406 -14.26 -2.26 -1.43
C VAL A 406 -15.53 -3.10 -1.54
N LYS A 407 -16.58 -2.82 -0.77
CA LYS A 407 -17.87 -3.52 -0.88
C LYS A 407 -18.52 -3.31 -2.23
N GLN A 408 -18.45 -2.12 -2.81
CA GLN A 408 -18.94 -1.83 -4.15
C GLN A 408 -18.07 -2.48 -5.21
N HIS A 409 -16.75 -2.55 -5.02
CA HIS A 409 -15.87 -3.27 -5.90
C HIS A 409 -16.18 -4.77 -5.84
N MET A 410 -16.34 -5.35 -4.65
CA MET A 410 -16.76 -6.74 -4.46
C MET A 410 -18.16 -6.99 -5.00
N ALA A 411 -19.11 -6.08 -4.77
CA ALA A 411 -20.47 -6.18 -5.30
C ALA A 411 -20.50 -5.98 -6.81
N ARG A 412 -19.63 -5.14 -7.40
CA ARG A 412 -19.43 -5.05 -8.85
C ARG A 412 -18.75 -6.30 -9.38
N VAL A 413 -17.80 -6.89 -8.65
CA VAL A 413 -17.18 -8.17 -9.01
C VAL A 413 -18.26 -9.26 -9.03
N SER A 414 -19.11 -9.33 -8.01
CA SER A 414 -20.19 -10.30 -7.88
C SER A 414 -21.37 -10.02 -8.83
N ALA A 415 -21.76 -8.77 -9.07
CA ALA A 415 -22.83 -8.40 -9.99
C ALA A 415 -22.37 -8.44 -11.46
N SER A 416 -21.09 -8.18 -11.73
CA SER A 416 -20.47 -8.45 -13.04
C SER A 416 -20.33 -9.94 -13.34
N ALA A 417 -20.38 -10.81 -12.32
CA ALA A 417 -20.43 -12.25 -12.52
C ALA A 417 -21.82 -12.75 -12.98
N GLU A 418 -22.88 -11.95 -12.81
CA GLU A 418 -24.25 -12.36 -13.18
C GLU A 418 -24.76 -11.67 -14.46
N ALA A 419 -24.31 -10.44 -14.77
CA ALA A 419 -24.73 -9.72 -15.98
C ALA A 419 -23.72 -9.80 -17.14
N ASP A 420 -22.45 -10.05 -16.83
CA ASP A 420 -21.35 -10.21 -17.79
C ASP A 420 -20.39 -11.33 -17.35
N GLY A 421 -20.97 -12.33 -16.65
CA GLY A 421 -20.25 -13.51 -16.16
C GLY A 421 -19.45 -14.15 -17.27
N ASP A 422 -20.02 -14.17 -18.46
CA ASP A 422 -19.35 -14.68 -19.65
C ASP A 422 -18.10 -13.87 -20.03
N ALA A 423 -18.01 -12.54 -19.88
CA ALA A 423 -16.82 -11.78 -20.31
C ALA A 423 -15.67 -11.80 -19.29
N ARG A 424 -15.97 -11.82 -17.98
CA ARG A 424 -14.93 -11.90 -16.94
C ARG A 424 -14.48 -13.34 -16.71
N GLU A 425 -15.38 -14.31 -16.81
CA GLU A 425 -15.04 -15.72 -16.89
C GLU A 425 -14.30 -15.98 -18.22
N LYS A 426 -14.69 -15.37 -19.36
CA LYS A 426 -13.87 -15.38 -20.58
C LYS A 426 -12.51 -14.71 -20.41
N HIS A 427 -12.35 -13.63 -19.64
CA HIS A 427 -11.04 -12.99 -19.47
C HIS A 427 -10.12 -13.79 -18.53
N ALA A 428 -10.67 -14.33 -17.43
CA ALA A 428 -9.95 -15.27 -16.57
C ALA A 428 -9.65 -16.59 -17.30
N HIS A 429 -10.58 -17.10 -18.10
CA HIS A 429 -10.35 -18.24 -18.99
C HIS A 429 -9.36 -17.90 -20.11
N ALA A 430 -9.36 -16.68 -20.65
CA ALA A 430 -8.40 -16.27 -21.66
C ALA A 430 -6.98 -16.14 -21.08
N LEU A 431 -6.84 -15.58 -19.87
CA LEU A 431 -5.56 -15.56 -19.14
C LEU A 431 -5.09 -16.98 -18.80
N LEU A 432 -5.99 -17.84 -18.32
CA LEU A 432 -5.70 -19.23 -18.04
C LEU A 432 -5.37 -20.01 -19.32
N GLU A 433 -6.04 -19.74 -20.43
CA GLU A 433 -5.78 -20.30 -21.75
C GLU A 433 -4.44 -19.81 -22.29
N GLU A 434 -4.09 -18.54 -22.11
CA GLU A 434 -2.80 -17.99 -22.48
C GLU A 434 -1.67 -18.67 -21.69
N GLU A 435 -1.79 -18.75 -20.36
CA GLU A 435 -0.84 -19.48 -19.50
C GLU A 435 -0.76 -20.98 -19.85
N LEU A 436 -1.90 -21.63 -20.12
CA LEU A 436 -1.95 -23.03 -20.56
C LEU A 436 -1.28 -23.23 -21.93
N THR A 437 -1.50 -22.34 -22.88
CA THR A 437 -0.87 -22.42 -24.20
C THR A 437 0.64 -22.17 -24.10
N GLU A 438 1.08 -21.25 -23.25
CA GLU A 438 2.49 -21.00 -22.99
C GLU A 438 3.15 -22.21 -22.32
N LEU A 439 2.48 -22.83 -21.34
CA LEU A 439 2.94 -24.04 -20.67
C LEU A 439 3.04 -25.23 -21.64
N LEU A 440 2.04 -25.42 -22.51
CA LEU A 440 2.05 -26.45 -23.56
C LEU A 440 3.14 -26.21 -24.62
N LYS A 441 3.36 -24.96 -25.04
CA LYS A 441 4.47 -24.60 -25.95
C LYS A 441 5.83 -24.82 -25.31
N ARG A 442 6.01 -24.43 -24.04
CA ARG A 442 7.26 -24.64 -23.30
C ARG A 442 7.56 -26.12 -23.09
N THR A 443 6.53 -26.95 -22.92
CA THR A 443 6.67 -28.40 -22.76
C THR A 443 6.73 -29.17 -24.09
N GLN A 444 6.66 -28.49 -25.24
CA GLN A 444 6.73 -29.09 -26.58
C GLN A 444 7.98 -29.96 -26.79
N GLY A 445 9.12 -29.58 -26.20
CA GLY A 445 10.37 -30.35 -26.28
C GLY A 445 10.31 -31.74 -25.63
N SER A 446 9.33 -31.97 -24.75
CA SER A 446 9.11 -33.26 -24.07
C SER A 446 8.13 -34.18 -24.80
N ARG A 447 7.62 -33.76 -25.96
CA ARG A 447 6.60 -34.49 -26.72
C ARG A 447 7.19 -35.77 -27.35
N PRO A 448 6.49 -36.92 -27.29
CA PRO A 448 6.90 -38.14 -28.00
C PRO A 448 6.98 -37.92 -29.51
N PRO A 449 7.91 -38.58 -30.24
CA PRO A 449 8.08 -38.40 -31.67
C PRO A 449 6.89 -38.88 -32.51
N ASP A 450 6.03 -39.75 -31.95
CA ASP A 450 4.85 -40.32 -32.63
C ASP A 450 3.61 -39.42 -32.52
N ALA A 451 3.68 -38.33 -31.75
CA ALA A 451 2.55 -37.45 -31.53
C ALA A 451 2.44 -36.39 -32.64
N ARG A 452 1.20 -36.02 -32.99
CA ARG A 452 0.90 -35.00 -34.02
C ARG A 452 1.60 -33.66 -33.70
N PRO A 453 1.89 -32.79 -34.69
CA PRO A 453 2.48 -31.48 -34.43
C PRO A 453 1.62 -30.65 -33.46
N LEU A 454 2.25 -29.87 -32.58
CA LEU A 454 1.54 -28.99 -31.63
C LEU A 454 0.97 -27.79 -32.40
N VAL A 455 -0.32 -27.83 -32.67
CA VAL A 455 -1.08 -26.72 -33.24
C VAL A 455 -2.10 -26.33 -32.19
N LEU A 456 -1.95 -25.12 -31.64
CA LEU A 456 -2.86 -24.53 -30.65
C LEU A 456 -3.34 -23.19 -31.23
N LEU A 457 -4.37 -23.25 -32.05
CA LEU A 457 -5.00 -22.08 -32.69
C LEU A 457 -6.32 -21.74 -32.01
N GLU A 458 -7.07 -22.76 -31.60
CA GLU A 458 -8.40 -22.62 -31.01
C GLU A 458 -8.45 -23.19 -29.59
N ARG A 459 -9.47 -22.81 -28.82
CA ARG A 459 -9.69 -23.31 -27.45
C ARG A 459 -9.91 -24.83 -27.45
N GLU A 460 -10.57 -25.34 -28.48
CA GLU A 460 -10.74 -26.76 -28.72
C GLU A 460 -9.38 -27.47 -28.81
N ASP A 461 -8.37 -26.88 -29.45
CA ASP A 461 -7.03 -27.46 -29.57
C ASP A 461 -6.34 -27.62 -28.20
N VAL A 462 -6.46 -26.62 -27.32
CA VAL A 462 -5.92 -26.67 -25.96
C VAL A 462 -6.58 -27.79 -25.16
N THR A 463 -7.90 -27.91 -25.23
CA THR A 463 -8.63 -28.97 -24.51
C THR A 463 -8.36 -30.37 -25.09
N MET A 464 -8.21 -30.50 -26.41
CA MET A 464 -7.82 -31.75 -27.06
C MET A 464 -6.41 -32.16 -26.69
N GLU A 465 -5.46 -31.23 -26.66
CA GLU A 465 -4.09 -31.53 -26.24
C GLU A 465 -4.05 -31.89 -24.75
N LEU A 466 -4.81 -31.22 -23.87
CA LEU A 466 -4.92 -31.60 -22.46
C LEU A 466 -5.50 -33.01 -22.27
N LYS A 467 -6.54 -33.38 -23.03
CA LYS A 467 -7.08 -34.75 -23.04
C LYS A 467 -6.03 -35.74 -23.54
N ALA A 468 -5.32 -35.43 -24.62
CA ALA A 468 -4.25 -36.27 -25.15
C ALA A 468 -3.04 -36.38 -24.20
N VAL A 469 -2.71 -35.34 -23.43
CA VAL A 469 -1.69 -35.39 -22.36
C VAL A 469 -2.17 -36.31 -21.24
N ARG A 470 -3.44 -36.20 -20.82
CA ARG A 470 -4.03 -37.06 -19.79
C ARG A 470 -4.08 -38.53 -20.22
N GLU A 471 -4.52 -38.81 -21.43
CA GLU A 471 -4.54 -40.17 -21.99
C GLU A 471 -3.14 -40.75 -22.11
N ARG A 472 -2.16 -39.95 -22.54
CA ARG A 472 -0.74 -40.38 -22.55
C ARG A 472 -0.20 -40.63 -21.16
N ALA A 473 -0.54 -39.80 -20.18
CA ALA A 473 -0.15 -40.01 -18.79
C ALA A 473 -0.76 -41.29 -18.23
N GLN A 474 -2.06 -41.53 -18.47
CA GLN A 474 -2.73 -42.77 -18.08
C GLN A 474 -2.14 -44.00 -18.79
N ALA A 475 -1.88 -43.93 -20.09
CA ALA A 475 -1.24 -45.01 -20.82
C ALA A 475 0.19 -45.28 -20.34
N ALA A 476 0.93 -44.23 -19.92
CA ALA A 476 2.26 -44.36 -19.33
C ALA A 476 2.18 -44.99 -17.93
N ASP A 477 1.22 -44.60 -17.09
CA ASP A 477 0.98 -45.20 -15.77
C ASP A 477 0.53 -46.66 -15.89
N GLU A 478 -0.36 -46.98 -16.83
CA GLU A 478 -0.75 -48.35 -17.17
C GLU A 478 0.45 -49.15 -17.71
N GLY A 479 1.28 -48.53 -18.54
CA GLY A 479 2.52 -49.12 -19.03
C GLY A 479 3.49 -49.41 -17.89
N GLN A 480 3.64 -48.48 -16.94
CA GLN A 480 4.50 -48.63 -15.78
C GLN A 480 3.96 -49.70 -14.82
N THR A 481 2.66 -49.73 -14.56
CA THR A 481 2.03 -50.76 -13.71
C THR A 481 2.14 -52.14 -14.35
N ARG A 482 1.90 -52.27 -15.67
CA ARG A 482 2.16 -53.51 -16.41
C ARG A 482 3.64 -53.89 -16.40
N TRP A 483 4.54 -52.93 -16.56
CA TRP A 483 5.98 -53.19 -16.54
C TRP A 483 6.45 -53.63 -15.16
N THR A 484 6.03 -52.96 -14.09
CA THR A 484 6.36 -53.33 -12.71
C THR A 484 5.75 -54.67 -12.32
N SER A 485 4.52 -54.96 -12.75
CA SER A 485 3.87 -56.25 -12.50
C SER A 485 4.51 -57.39 -13.30
N THR A 486 5.09 -57.11 -14.48
CA THR A 486 5.84 -58.10 -15.28
C THR A 486 7.31 -58.18 -14.90
N LEU A 487 7.86 -57.18 -14.24
CA LEU A 487 9.26 -57.16 -13.79
C LEU A 487 9.51 -58.24 -12.73
N ALA A 488 8.69 -58.30 -11.68
CA ALA A 488 8.84 -59.30 -10.62
C ALA A 488 8.86 -60.75 -11.13
N PRO A 489 7.91 -61.21 -11.98
CA PRO A 489 7.94 -62.57 -12.52
C PRO A 489 9.09 -62.77 -13.52
N LYS A 490 9.43 -61.78 -14.37
CA LYS A 490 10.59 -61.89 -15.26
C LYS A 490 11.92 -61.94 -14.50
N LEU A 491 12.04 -61.24 -13.37
CA LEU A 491 13.22 -61.27 -12.50
C LEU A 491 13.28 -62.59 -11.74
N ALA A 492 12.14 -63.14 -11.33
CA ALA A 492 12.04 -64.48 -10.76
C ALA A 492 12.43 -65.55 -11.80
N GLU A 493 11.96 -65.43 -13.04
CA GLU A 493 12.33 -66.30 -14.16
C GLU A 493 13.80 -66.19 -14.53
N LEU A 494 14.37 -64.98 -14.58
CA LEU A 494 15.82 -64.79 -14.75
C LEU A 494 16.59 -65.40 -13.58
N SER A 495 16.10 -65.23 -12.35
CA SER A 495 16.75 -65.78 -11.17
C SER A 495 16.69 -67.31 -11.13
N SER A 496 15.64 -67.93 -11.67
CA SER A 496 15.48 -69.39 -11.70
C SER A 496 16.21 -70.01 -12.89
N THR A 497 16.16 -69.41 -14.07
CA THR A 497 16.89 -69.87 -15.28
C THR A 497 18.41 -69.68 -15.14
N HIS A 498 18.85 -68.65 -14.43
CA HIS A 498 20.26 -68.46 -14.10
C HIS A 498 20.63 -68.96 -12.70
N ALA A 499 19.72 -69.61 -11.96
CA ALA A 499 20.03 -70.15 -10.63
C ALA A 499 21.19 -71.14 -10.69
N ASP A 500 21.18 -72.05 -11.68
CA ASP A 500 22.23 -73.05 -11.86
C ASP A 500 23.55 -72.41 -12.30
N LEU A 501 23.49 -71.40 -13.16
CA LEU A 501 24.68 -70.69 -13.65
C LEU A 501 25.29 -69.79 -12.57
N LEU A 502 24.46 -69.14 -11.76
CA LEU A 502 24.86 -68.41 -10.56
C LEU A 502 25.39 -69.38 -9.51
N ALA A 503 24.75 -70.52 -9.28
CA ALA A 503 25.20 -71.56 -8.35
C ALA A 503 26.58 -72.09 -8.75
N ILE A 504 26.84 -72.36 -10.03
CA ILE A 504 28.16 -72.74 -10.56
C ILE A 504 29.18 -71.63 -10.35
N VAL A 505 28.80 -70.36 -10.55
CA VAL A 505 29.69 -69.20 -10.30
C VAL A 505 29.99 -69.04 -8.80
N TYR A 506 29.03 -69.33 -7.91
CA TYR A 506 29.21 -69.33 -6.45
C TYR A 506 30.00 -70.54 -5.95
N GLU A 507 29.83 -71.73 -6.55
CA GLU A 507 30.61 -72.95 -6.26
C GLU A 507 32.09 -72.79 -6.64
N ASN A 508 32.36 -72.03 -7.70
CA ASN A 508 33.71 -71.75 -8.17
C ASN A 508 34.26 -70.40 -7.66
N ALA A 509 33.53 -69.69 -6.79
CA ALA A 509 34.01 -68.46 -6.17
C ALA A 509 34.95 -68.80 -5.00
N PRO A 510 36.10 -68.11 -4.86
CA PRO A 510 37.14 -68.49 -3.89
C PRO A 510 36.74 -68.34 -2.41
N VAL A 511 35.60 -67.70 -2.09
CA VAL A 511 35.08 -67.58 -0.72
C VAL A 511 33.54 -67.54 -0.71
N ASN A 512 32.91 -68.42 0.07
CA ASN A 512 31.46 -68.69 0.11
C ASN A 512 30.59 -67.56 0.75
N THR A 513 31.13 -66.36 0.94
CA THR A 513 30.43 -65.23 1.61
C THR A 513 30.62 -63.88 0.95
N SER A 514 31.09 -63.81 -0.30
CA SER A 514 31.16 -62.55 -1.06
C SER A 514 30.36 -62.63 -2.36
N PRO A 515 29.59 -61.58 -2.72
CA PRO A 515 28.90 -61.54 -4.00
C PRO A 515 29.93 -61.68 -5.14
N PRO A 516 29.62 -62.43 -6.22
CA PRO A 516 30.58 -62.80 -7.27
C PRO A 516 31.10 -61.61 -8.08
N PHE A 517 30.60 -60.41 -7.81
CA PHE A 517 31.02 -59.14 -8.39
C PHE A 517 31.33 -58.08 -7.32
N GLY A 518 31.80 -58.50 -6.15
CA GLY A 518 32.30 -57.58 -5.13
C GLY A 518 33.51 -56.80 -5.66
N LEU A 519 33.50 -55.48 -5.47
CA LEU A 519 34.64 -54.62 -5.78
C LEU A 519 35.93 -55.20 -5.15
N PRO A 520 37.08 -55.16 -5.85
CA PRO A 520 38.38 -55.57 -5.30
C PRO A 520 38.65 -54.91 -3.94
N THR A 521 39.41 -55.55 -3.06
CA THR A 521 39.76 -55.01 -1.73
C THR A 521 40.31 -53.59 -1.81
N ASP A 522 41.09 -53.30 -2.85
CA ASP A 522 41.67 -51.98 -3.10
C ASP A 522 40.59 -50.95 -3.46
N ALA A 523 39.61 -51.36 -4.28
CA ALA A 523 38.47 -50.51 -4.62
C ALA A 523 37.53 -50.29 -3.42
N ARG A 524 37.39 -51.27 -2.52
CA ARG A 524 36.66 -51.08 -1.25
C ARG A 524 37.37 -50.13 -0.31
N ALA A 525 38.70 -50.21 -0.21
CA ALA A 525 39.50 -49.26 0.57
C ALA A 525 39.36 -47.84 0.01
N VAL A 526 39.36 -47.69 -1.31
CA VAL A 526 39.11 -46.40 -1.98
C VAL A 526 37.69 -45.90 -1.74
N VAL A 527 36.66 -46.75 -1.83
CA VAL A 527 35.26 -46.34 -1.54
C VAL A 527 35.08 -45.96 -0.07
N ALA A 528 35.73 -46.66 0.86
CA ALA A 528 35.73 -46.31 2.28
C ALA A 528 36.43 -44.96 2.50
N SER A 529 37.59 -44.74 1.88
CA SER A 529 38.32 -43.47 1.91
C SER A 529 37.50 -42.33 1.29
N ILE A 530 36.83 -42.55 0.16
CA ILE A 530 35.96 -41.56 -0.47
C ILE A 530 34.78 -41.23 0.44
N LYS A 531 34.13 -42.23 1.05
CA LYS A 531 33.06 -41.98 2.03
C LYS A 531 33.56 -41.19 3.24
N GLU A 532 34.73 -41.53 3.78
CA GLU A 532 35.33 -40.81 4.90
C GLU A 532 35.68 -39.36 4.53
N THR A 533 36.26 -39.15 3.35
CA THR A 533 36.54 -37.80 2.83
C THR A 533 35.27 -37.00 2.55
N ALA A 534 34.21 -37.64 2.06
CA ALA A 534 32.91 -37.01 1.82
C ALA A 534 32.25 -36.60 3.13
N VAL A 535 32.25 -37.46 4.15
CA VAL A 535 31.76 -37.14 5.50
C VAL A 535 32.60 -36.01 6.13
N ARG A 536 33.91 -36.03 5.94
CA ARG A 536 34.80 -34.95 6.42
C ARG A 536 34.55 -33.62 5.69
N LEU A 537 34.33 -33.66 4.37
CA LEU A 537 33.98 -32.49 3.57
C LEU A 537 32.61 -31.93 3.96
N ASP A 538 31.63 -32.79 4.22
CA ASP A 538 30.30 -32.39 4.67
C ASP A 538 30.36 -31.76 6.07
N ALA A 539 31.14 -32.33 6.99
CA ALA A 539 31.41 -31.73 8.29
C ALA A 539 32.15 -30.39 8.18
N MET A 540 33.08 -30.24 7.24
CA MET A 540 33.74 -28.97 6.94
C MET A 540 32.80 -27.96 6.30
N LEU A 541 31.89 -28.37 5.42
CA LEU A 541 30.86 -27.53 4.82
C LEU A 541 29.86 -27.04 5.87
N GLN A 542 29.40 -27.90 6.76
CA GLN A 542 28.52 -27.52 7.87
C GLN A 542 29.22 -26.56 8.83
N ARG A 543 30.52 -26.78 9.10
CA ARG A 543 31.33 -25.87 9.91
C ARG A 543 31.55 -24.54 9.18
N LEU A 544 31.83 -24.56 7.89
CA LEU A 544 31.96 -23.36 7.07
C LEU A 544 30.62 -22.61 7.02
N GLN A 545 29.48 -23.29 6.91
CA GLN A 545 28.15 -22.69 6.91
C GLN A 545 27.80 -22.06 8.26
N LYS A 546 28.28 -22.66 9.36
CA LYS A 546 28.13 -22.12 10.71
C LYS A 546 29.06 -20.92 10.95
N ASP A 547 30.30 -21.00 10.47
CA ASP A 547 31.30 -19.93 10.55
C ASP A 547 31.01 -18.80 9.52
N SER A 548 30.31 -19.11 8.43
CA SER A 548 29.82 -18.21 7.39
C SER A 548 28.38 -17.77 7.61
N GLN A 549 27.91 -17.75 8.87
CA GLN A 549 26.79 -16.88 9.24
C GLN A 549 27.22 -15.42 9.05
N LEU A 550 27.35 -15.02 7.78
CA LEU A 550 27.52 -13.66 7.32
C LEU A 550 26.29 -12.94 7.83
N GLY A 551 26.49 -12.06 8.82
CA GLY A 551 25.45 -11.17 9.28
C GLY A 551 24.88 -10.42 8.08
N ASP A 552 23.61 -10.01 8.15
CA ASP A 552 22.92 -9.39 7.01
C ASP A 552 23.66 -8.17 6.44
N ARG A 553 24.51 -7.54 7.25
CA ARG A 553 25.42 -6.47 6.84
C ARG A 553 26.52 -6.94 5.87
N ASP A 554 27.10 -8.11 6.06
CA ASP A 554 28.14 -8.64 5.19
C ASP A 554 27.55 -9.29 3.94
N LYS A 555 26.34 -9.88 4.02
CA LYS A 555 25.57 -10.28 2.84
C LYS A 555 25.29 -9.10 1.91
N ARG A 556 24.87 -7.94 2.46
CA ARG A 556 24.65 -6.71 1.68
C ARG A 556 25.93 -6.15 1.05
N LYS A 557 27.07 -6.26 1.73
CA LYS A 557 28.36 -5.87 1.14
C LYS A 557 28.81 -6.83 0.05
N LEU A 558 28.58 -8.12 0.22
CA LEU A 558 28.93 -9.14 -0.77
C LEU A 558 28.06 -8.99 -2.02
N THR A 559 26.75 -8.76 -1.88
CA THR A 559 25.87 -8.49 -3.01
C THR A 559 26.24 -7.18 -3.71
N ALA A 560 26.52 -6.11 -2.97
CA ALA A 560 26.98 -4.84 -3.56
C ALA A 560 28.35 -4.98 -4.27
N PHE A 561 29.22 -5.86 -3.76
CA PHE A 561 30.50 -6.17 -4.41
C PHE A 561 30.28 -6.98 -5.70
N VAL A 562 29.45 -8.03 -5.65
CA VAL A 562 29.12 -8.84 -6.84
C VAL A 562 28.43 -7.99 -7.91
N GLU A 563 27.48 -7.12 -7.56
CA GLU A 563 26.83 -6.22 -8.52
C GLU A 563 27.81 -5.22 -9.17
N LYS A 564 28.83 -4.79 -8.43
CA LYS A 564 29.85 -3.86 -8.93
C LYS A 564 30.83 -4.51 -9.92
N TRP A 565 31.01 -5.83 -9.84
CA TRP A 565 31.97 -6.58 -10.66
C TRP A 565 31.33 -7.52 -11.69
N ALA A 566 30.01 -7.74 -11.62
CA ALA A 566 29.23 -8.49 -12.61
C ALA A 566 28.65 -7.61 -13.74
N ARG A 567 28.89 -6.28 -13.68
CA ARG A 567 28.86 -5.38 -14.83
C ARG A 567 30.28 -5.14 -15.31
#